data_AF-A0A9F2WLJ8-F1
#
_entry.id   AF-A0A9F2WLJ8-F1
#
_cell.length_a   1.000
_cell.length_b   1.000
_cell.length_c   1.000
_cell.angle_alpha   90.00
_cell.angle_beta   90.00
_cell.angle_gamma   90.00
#
_symmetry.space_group_name_H-M   'P 1'
#
loop_
_entity.id
_entity.type
_entity.pdbx_description
1 polymer ?
#
loop_
_entity_poly.entity_id
_entity_poly.type
_entity_poly.pdbx_seq_one_letter_code
_entity_poly.pdbx_strand_id
1 'polypeptide(L)'
;MESHTAKSMGCFFWPLLVYLPLAQGVDCKPGCHQVNGFCEVSNECRCHPGWQGPLCDQCVPFPGCLHGTCVKPGQCMCEEGWIGSRCDTVVHPCSSKPCSNYSRNCIETGNGGYICLCAQGYMGKNCHMKKGPCIVNG
;
A
#
# COMPACT_ATOMS: atom_id res chain seq x y z
N MET A 1 24.47 -22.09 32.35
CA MET A 1 25.06 -20.73 32.44
C MET A 1 23.93 -19.78 32.12
N GLU A 2 23.33 -19.04 33.05
CA GLU A 2 23.65 -18.66 34.44
C GLU A 2 22.31 -18.71 35.21
N SER A 3 22.09 -19.66 36.12
CA SER A 3 22.18 -19.50 37.58
C SER A 3 21.84 -18.08 38.06
N HIS A 4 20.75 -17.91 38.83
CA HIS A 4 20.79 -17.32 40.18
C HIS A 4 19.43 -17.48 40.90
N THR A 5 19.41 -18.50 41.77
CA THR A 5 18.83 -18.51 43.13
C THR A 5 17.34 -18.21 43.36
N ALA A 6 16.57 -19.28 43.61
CA ALA A 6 15.45 -19.25 44.53
C ALA A 6 15.94 -18.79 45.93
N LYS A 7 15.21 -17.86 46.58
CA LYS A 7 15.48 -17.45 47.96
C LYS A 7 14.19 -17.46 48.78
N SER A 8 14.13 -18.44 49.69
CA SER A 8 13.50 -18.49 51.01
C SER A 8 12.14 -17.79 51.23
N MET A 9 11.13 -18.59 51.54
CA MET A 9 9.99 -18.22 52.39
C MET A 9 10.48 -17.54 53.68
N GLY A 10 9.89 -16.39 54.02
CA GLY A 10 10.07 -15.73 55.30
C GLY A 10 8.75 -15.07 55.71
N CYS A 11 8.10 -15.63 56.73
CA CYS A 11 6.95 -15.03 57.39
C CYS A 11 7.43 -13.84 58.22
N PHE A 12 7.03 -12.62 57.86
CA PHE A 12 7.16 -11.44 58.72
C PHE A 12 5.82 -10.69 58.80
N PHE A 13 5.45 -10.37 60.04
CA PHE A 13 4.21 -9.73 60.48
C PHE A 13 4.01 -8.31 59.87
N TRP A 14 2.76 -8.00 59.52
CA TRP A 14 2.30 -6.72 58.96
C TRP A 14 2.57 -5.50 59.86
N PRO A 15 2.87 -4.35 59.23
CA PRO A 15 1.99 -3.19 59.36
C PRO A 15 1.48 -2.76 57.99
N LEU A 16 0.20 -2.37 57.94
CA LEU A 16 -0.54 -1.72 56.85
C LEU A 16 0.34 -1.09 55.74
N LEU A 17 0.76 -1.90 54.77
CA LEU A 17 1.31 -1.43 53.51
C LEU A 17 0.26 -1.71 52.45
N VAL A 18 -0.43 -0.63 52.10
CA VAL A 18 -1.28 -0.41 50.93
C VAL A 18 -1.14 -1.57 49.92
N TYR A 19 -2.14 -2.45 49.87
CA TYR A 19 -2.40 -3.26 48.70
C TYR A 19 -2.76 -2.29 47.58
N LEU A 20 -1.75 -1.64 46.99
CA LEU A 20 -1.90 -1.09 45.65
C LEU A 20 -2.20 -2.33 44.81
N PRO A 21 -3.40 -2.45 44.22
CA PRO A 21 -3.57 -3.49 43.22
C PRO A 21 -2.44 -3.28 42.23
N LEU A 22 -1.64 -4.33 41.97
CA LEU A 22 -0.78 -4.34 40.79
C LEU A 22 -1.67 -3.86 39.67
N ALA A 23 -1.43 -2.65 39.17
CA ALA A 23 -2.20 -2.10 38.07
C ALA A 23 -2.06 -3.14 36.96
N GLN A 24 -3.10 -3.94 36.77
CA GLN A 24 -3.14 -4.95 35.74
C GLN A 24 -2.99 -4.13 34.47
N GLY A 25 -1.86 -4.31 33.79
CA GLY A 25 -1.58 -3.58 32.55
C GLY A 25 -2.78 -3.72 31.62
N VAL A 26 -3.13 -2.63 30.96
CA VAL A 26 -4.21 -2.67 29.97
C VAL A 26 -3.72 -3.47 28.77
N ASP A 27 -4.28 -4.65 28.57
CA ASP A 27 -3.98 -5.49 27.41
C ASP A 27 -4.83 -5.04 26.21
N CYS A 28 -4.16 -4.58 25.15
CA CYS A 28 -4.83 -4.20 23.92
C CYS A 28 -5.51 -5.40 23.25
N LYS A 29 -6.43 -5.12 22.33
CA LYS A 29 -7.04 -6.14 21.47
C LYS A 29 -5.97 -7.05 20.87
N PRO A 30 -6.14 -8.38 20.90
CA PRO A 30 -5.21 -9.30 20.27
C PRO A 30 -4.99 -8.95 18.79
N GLY A 31 -3.72 -8.83 18.39
CA GLY A 31 -3.32 -8.43 17.04
C GLY A 31 -3.27 -6.92 16.78
N CYS A 32 -3.55 -6.07 17.77
CA CYS A 32 -3.37 -4.62 17.64
C CYS A 32 -1.93 -4.29 17.22
N HIS A 33 -1.77 -3.46 16.19
CA HIS A 33 -0.46 -3.19 15.60
C HIS A 33 0.46 -2.49 16.61
N GLN A 34 1.62 -3.09 16.87
CA GLN A 34 2.54 -2.69 17.96
C GLN A 34 3.04 -1.24 17.89
N VAL A 35 3.07 -0.65 16.70
CA VAL A 35 3.58 0.71 16.46
C VAL A 35 2.47 1.71 16.09
N ASN A 36 1.36 1.21 15.55
CA ASN A 36 0.34 2.06 14.93
C ASN A 36 -0.96 2.10 15.73
N GLY A 37 -1.09 1.20 16.71
CA GLY A 37 -2.21 1.12 17.62
C GLY A 37 -1.75 1.28 19.08
N PHE A 38 -2.66 1.76 19.91
CA PHE A 38 -2.52 1.83 21.36
C PHE A 38 -3.89 1.58 22.03
N CYS A 39 -3.91 1.36 23.33
CA CYS A 39 -5.14 1.15 24.08
C CYS A 39 -5.05 1.75 25.48
N GLU A 40 -6.18 2.27 25.97
CA GLU A 40 -6.38 2.72 27.36
C GLU A 40 -7.39 1.83 28.09
N VAL A 41 -8.15 1.03 27.33
CA VAL A 41 -9.14 0.07 27.81
C VAL A 41 -8.82 -1.30 27.23
N SER A 42 -8.96 -2.36 28.04
CA SER A 42 -8.63 -3.71 27.62
C SER A 42 -9.49 -4.16 26.45
N ASN A 43 -8.92 -4.92 25.52
CA ASN A 43 -9.55 -5.37 24.27
C ASN A 43 -9.91 -4.27 23.25
N GLU A 44 -9.47 -3.03 23.44
CA GLU A 44 -9.55 -1.99 22.41
C GLU A 44 -8.26 -1.87 21.60
N CYS A 45 -8.35 -1.26 20.41
CA CYS A 45 -7.21 -0.86 19.60
C CYS A 45 -7.55 0.48 18.94
N ARG A 46 -6.92 1.55 19.40
CA ARG A 46 -7.07 2.91 18.88
C ARG A 46 -5.89 3.23 17.98
N CYS A 47 -6.15 3.76 16.80
CA CYS A 47 -5.11 3.98 15.80
C CYS A 47 -4.44 5.34 15.96
N HIS A 48 -3.14 5.38 15.74
CA HIS A 48 -2.40 6.62 15.54
C HIS A 48 -2.83 7.30 14.23
N PRO A 49 -2.66 8.63 14.13
CA PRO A 49 -3.05 9.38 12.92
C PRO A 49 -2.48 8.76 11.64
N GLY A 50 -3.36 8.57 10.66
CA GLY A 50 -2.99 7.99 9.37
C GLY A 50 -3.13 6.47 9.29
N TRP A 51 -3.50 5.79 10.37
CA TRP A 51 -3.81 4.36 10.39
C TRP A 51 -5.29 4.11 10.71
N GLN A 52 -5.80 3.01 10.20
CA GLN A 52 -7.20 2.60 10.31
C GLN A 52 -7.33 1.08 10.36
N GLY A 53 -8.57 0.61 10.38
CA GLY A 53 -8.90 -0.80 10.50
C GLY A 53 -8.99 -1.24 11.96
N PRO A 54 -9.53 -2.45 12.21
CA PRO A 54 -9.79 -2.95 13.55
C PRO A 54 -8.53 -3.28 14.36
N LEU A 55 -7.37 -3.33 13.71
CA LEU A 55 -6.06 -3.65 14.29
C LEU A 55 -5.01 -2.56 14.01
N CYS A 56 -5.38 -1.44 13.38
CA CYS A 56 -4.46 -0.34 13.01
C CYS A 56 -3.30 -0.76 12.09
N ASP A 57 -3.53 -1.77 11.27
CA ASP A 57 -2.59 -2.34 10.30
C ASP A 57 -2.81 -1.80 8.88
N GLN A 58 -3.85 -1.02 8.66
CA GLN A 58 -4.19 -0.42 7.37
C GLN A 58 -3.86 1.08 7.36
N CYS A 59 -3.24 1.57 6.30
CA CYS A 59 -3.05 3.02 6.13
C CYS A 59 -4.36 3.69 5.71
N VAL A 60 -4.49 4.96 6.09
CA VAL A 60 -5.51 5.87 5.56
C VAL A 60 -4.96 6.52 4.29
N PRO A 61 -5.61 6.35 3.13
CA PRO A 61 -5.17 6.97 1.90
C PRO A 61 -5.37 8.49 1.93
N PHE A 62 -4.79 9.20 0.96
CA PHE A 62 -5.00 10.64 0.81
C PHE A 62 -6.50 10.99 0.73
N PRO A 63 -6.97 12.08 1.35
CA PRO A 63 -8.39 12.45 1.33
C PRO A 63 -9.00 12.52 -0.08
N GLY A 64 -10.00 11.66 -0.29
CA GLY A 64 -10.69 11.46 -1.56
C GLY A 64 -9.80 10.92 -2.68
N CYS A 65 -8.89 10.02 -2.34
CA CYS A 65 -8.36 9.01 -3.24
C CYS A 65 -9.52 8.17 -3.80
N LEU A 66 -9.67 8.10 -5.14
CA LEU A 66 -10.77 7.37 -5.79
C LEU A 66 -10.32 6.01 -6.32
N HIS A 67 -9.36 6.00 -7.24
CA HIS A 67 -8.86 4.79 -7.89
C HIS A 67 -7.41 4.52 -7.50
N GLY A 68 -7.19 4.32 -6.21
CA GLY A 68 -5.85 4.13 -5.68
C GLY A 68 -5.81 3.54 -4.28
N THR A 69 -4.63 3.12 -3.89
CA THR A 69 -4.35 2.49 -2.60
C THR A 69 -3.24 3.23 -1.86
N CYS A 70 -2.88 2.79 -0.65
CA CYS A 70 -1.76 3.35 0.09
C CYS A 70 -0.84 2.24 0.60
N VAL A 71 0.44 2.56 0.74
CA VAL A 71 1.42 1.76 1.50
C VAL A 71 1.82 2.51 2.76
N LYS A 72 1.85 3.83 2.70
CA LYS A 72 2.03 4.73 3.84
C LYS A 72 0.83 5.68 3.97
N PRO A 73 0.53 6.15 5.19
CA PRO A 73 -0.54 7.12 5.40
C PRO A 73 -0.44 8.35 4.50
N GLY A 74 -1.58 8.83 4.02
CA GLY A 74 -1.67 10.03 3.18
C GLY A 74 -1.20 9.84 1.75
N GLN A 75 -0.90 8.61 1.31
CA GLN A 75 -0.63 8.31 -0.09
C GLN A 75 -1.92 7.96 -0.86
N CYS A 76 -1.89 8.17 -2.17
CA CYS A 76 -2.85 7.62 -3.12
C CYS A 76 -2.07 7.13 -4.34
N MET A 77 -1.73 5.83 -4.32
CA MET A 77 -1.04 5.14 -5.39
C MET A 77 -2.09 4.68 -6.40
N CYS A 78 -2.10 5.34 -7.55
CA CYS A 78 -3.12 5.11 -8.57
C CYS A 78 -3.06 3.70 -9.14
N GLU A 79 -4.24 3.13 -9.32
CA GLU A 79 -4.45 1.93 -10.12
C GLU A 79 -4.10 2.19 -11.58
N GLU A 80 -3.87 1.11 -12.35
CA GLU A 80 -3.58 1.22 -13.78
C GLU A 80 -4.73 1.95 -14.49
N GLY A 81 -4.39 2.93 -15.34
CA GLY A 81 -5.39 3.76 -16.02
C GLY A 81 -5.80 5.03 -15.30
N TRP A 82 -5.28 5.30 -14.09
CA TRP A 82 -5.58 6.53 -13.34
C TRP A 82 -4.34 7.34 -13.00
N ILE A 83 -4.49 8.66 -12.98
CA ILE A 83 -3.46 9.65 -12.63
C ILE A 83 -4.06 10.79 -11.80
N GLY A 84 -3.18 11.69 -11.33
CA GLY A 84 -3.52 12.78 -10.44
C GLY A 84 -3.19 12.44 -8.98
N SER A 85 -3.11 13.45 -8.11
CA SER A 85 -2.81 13.24 -6.69
C SER A 85 -3.91 12.47 -5.94
N ARG A 86 -5.10 12.39 -6.53
CA ARG A 86 -6.29 11.70 -5.99
C ARG A 86 -6.72 10.51 -6.83
N CYS A 87 -5.97 10.20 -7.90
CA CYS A 87 -6.30 9.14 -8.85
C CYS A 87 -7.74 9.27 -9.37
N ASP A 88 -8.11 10.49 -9.74
CA ASP A 88 -9.42 10.91 -10.19
C ASP A 88 -9.47 11.24 -11.68
N THR A 89 -8.32 11.16 -12.36
CA THR A 89 -8.19 11.46 -13.78
C THR A 89 -7.81 10.21 -14.56
N VAL A 90 -8.56 9.89 -15.61
CA VAL A 90 -8.25 8.76 -16.50
C VAL A 90 -7.01 9.08 -17.35
N VAL A 91 -6.14 8.09 -17.54
CA VAL A 91 -4.98 8.21 -18.41
C VAL A 91 -5.43 8.19 -19.86
N HIS A 92 -5.05 9.21 -20.63
CA HIS A 92 -5.28 9.30 -22.07
C HIS A 92 -3.95 9.23 -22.83
N PRO A 93 -3.37 8.02 -22.99
CA PRO A 93 -2.02 7.86 -23.50
C PRO A 93 -1.87 8.29 -24.96
N CYS A 94 -2.95 8.26 -25.75
CA CYS A 94 -2.91 8.73 -27.13
C CYS A 94 -2.75 10.26 -27.23
N SER A 95 -3.13 11.01 -26.20
CA SER A 95 -2.99 12.48 -26.16
C SER A 95 -1.52 12.94 -26.23
N SER A 96 -0.59 12.13 -25.71
CA SER A 96 0.85 12.40 -25.78
C SER A 96 1.48 12.07 -27.14
N LYS A 97 0.67 11.66 -28.13
CA LYS A 97 1.11 11.27 -29.50
C LYS A 97 2.28 10.26 -29.48
N PRO A 98 2.16 9.13 -28.78
CA PRO A 98 3.27 8.16 -28.65
C PRO A 98 3.57 7.41 -29.95
N CYS A 99 2.59 7.31 -30.85
CA CYS A 99 2.75 6.70 -32.16
C CYS A 99 3.54 7.62 -33.11
N SER A 100 4.46 7.05 -33.89
CA SER A 100 5.16 7.80 -34.93
C SER A 100 4.22 8.22 -36.08
N ASN A 101 4.72 9.09 -36.97
CA ASN A 101 4.01 9.53 -38.18
C ASN A 101 3.66 8.38 -39.15
N TYR A 102 4.20 7.19 -38.95
CA TYR A 102 3.89 6.00 -39.74
C TYR A 102 2.79 5.13 -39.11
N SER A 103 2.05 5.68 -38.14
CA SER A 103 0.83 5.07 -37.61
C SER A 103 -0.41 5.62 -38.30
N ARG A 104 -1.39 4.76 -38.54
CA ARG A 104 -2.72 5.12 -39.07
C ARG A 104 -3.63 5.67 -37.99
N ASN A 105 -3.55 5.11 -36.78
CA ASN A 105 -4.36 5.53 -35.66
C ASN A 105 -3.69 5.16 -34.33
N CYS A 106 -4.08 5.87 -33.26
CA CYS A 106 -3.79 5.50 -31.88
C CYS A 106 -5.10 5.09 -31.21
N ILE A 107 -5.11 3.94 -30.55
CA ILE A 107 -6.29 3.43 -29.85
C ILE A 107 -5.92 3.29 -28.38
N GLU A 108 -6.68 3.94 -27.50
CA GLU A 108 -6.52 3.78 -26.05
C GLU A 108 -7.06 2.42 -25.60
N THR A 109 -6.37 1.79 -24.66
CA THR A 109 -6.80 0.54 -24.02
C THR A 109 -7.33 0.84 -22.63
N GLY A 110 -8.33 0.07 -22.17
CA GLY A 110 -9.05 0.35 -20.92
C GLY A 110 -8.21 0.30 -19.64
N ASN A 111 -6.96 -0.17 -19.70
CA ASN A 111 -6.00 -0.20 -18.60
C ASN A 111 -5.01 0.99 -18.63
N GLY A 112 -5.32 2.08 -19.32
CA GLY A 112 -4.38 3.21 -19.46
C GLY A 112 -3.23 2.99 -20.45
N GLY A 113 -3.33 1.94 -21.26
CA GLY A 113 -2.39 1.64 -22.34
C GLY A 113 -2.87 2.18 -23.69
N TYR A 114 -2.09 1.89 -24.74
CA TYR A 114 -2.45 2.24 -26.11
C TYR A 114 -1.90 1.23 -27.11
N ILE A 115 -2.49 1.23 -28.30
CA ILE A 115 -2.06 0.47 -29.47
C ILE A 115 -1.91 1.43 -30.65
N CYS A 116 -0.77 1.37 -31.34
CA CYS A 116 -0.55 2.07 -32.59
C CYS A 116 -0.84 1.14 -33.78
N LEU A 117 -1.77 1.53 -34.65
CA LEU A 117 -2.06 0.79 -35.87
C LEU A 117 -1.09 1.18 -36.99
N CYS A 118 0.02 0.45 -37.11
CA CYS A 118 1.06 0.80 -38.07
C CYS A 118 0.58 0.78 -39.53
N ALA A 119 1.13 1.70 -40.33
CA ALA A 119 0.98 1.71 -41.79
C ALA A 119 1.73 0.52 -42.42
N GLN A 120 1.43 0.25 -43.69
CA GLN A 120 2.08 -0.82 -44.43
C GLN A 120 3.60 -0.60 -44.48
N GLY A 121 4.36 -1.67 -44.22
CA GLY A 121 5.82 -1.60 -44.16
C GLY A 121 6.40 -1.08 -42.84
N TYR A 122 5.58 -0.79 -41.82
CA TYR A 122 6.06 -0.39 -40.49
C TYR A 122 5.60 -1.33 -39.36
N MET A 123 6.35 -1.37 -38.26
CA MET A 123 6.12 -2.23 -37.10
C MET A 123 6.70 -1.64 -35.80
N GLY A 124 6.49 -2.34 -34.68
CA GLY A 124 6.89 -1.94 -33.34
C GLY A 124 5.78 -1.23 -32.58
N LYS A 125 5.93 -1.11 -31.24
CA LYS A 125 4.92 -0.51 -30.35
C LYS A 125 4.47 0.89 -30.81
N ASN A 126 5.41 1.68 -31.33
CA ASN A 126 5.18 3.06 -31.79
C ASN A 126 5.30 3.21 -33.32
N CYS A 127 5.33 2.11 -34.08
CA CYS A 127 5.44 2.10 -35.55
C CYS A 127 6.70 2.78 -36.14
N HIS A 128 7.78 2.90 -35.36
CA HIS A 128 9.00 3.58 -35.80
C HIS A 128 9.95 2.69 -36.61
N MET A 129 9.71 1.37 -36.66
CA MET A 129 10.57 0.42 -37.36
C MET A 129 10.00 0.08 -38.73
N LYS A 130 10.83 0.02 -39.76
CA LYS A 130 10.45 -0.54 -41.07
C LYS A 130 10.46 -2.06 -41.01
N LYS A 131 9.50 -2.71 -41.65
CA LYS A 131 9.49 -4.16 -41.86
C LYS A 131 10.64 -4.51 -42.81
N GLY A 132 11.57 -5.34 -42.32
CA GLY A 132 12.64 -5.89 -43.13
C GLY A 132 12.16 -7.03 -44.03
N PRO A 133 12.99 -7.47 -44.99
CA PRO A 133 12.72 -8.67 -45.78
C PRO A 133 12.61 -9.90 -44.87
N CYS A 134 11.65 -10.78 -45.15
CA CYS A 134 11.57 -12.08 -44.51
C CYS A 134 12.75 -12.93 -45.02
N ILE A 135 13.68 -13.28 -44.14
CA ILE A 135 14.70 -14.29 -44.46
C ILE A 135 14.04 -15.67 -44.35
N VAL A 136 13.71 -16.26 -45.49
CA VAL A 136 13.28 -17.66 -45.57
C VAL A 136 14.53 -18.52 -45.64
N ASN A 137 14.77 -19.33 -44.59
CA ASN A 137 15.73 -20.42 -44.68
C ASN A 137 14.98 -21.58 -45.36
N GLY A 138 15.37 -21.87 -46.60
CA GLY A 138 14.79 -22.94 -47.43
C GLY A 138 15.14 -24.33 -46.96
#